data_AF-A0A560EDR6-F1
#
_entry.id   AF-A0A560EDR6-F1
#
_cell.length_a   1.000
_cell.length_b   1.000
_cell.length_c   1.000
_cell.angle_alpha   90.00
_cell.angle_beta   90.00
_cell.angle_gamma   90.00
#
_symmetry.space_group_name_H-M   'P 1'
#
loop_
_entity.id
_entity.type
_entity.pdbx_description
1 polymer ?
#
loop_
_entity_poly.entity_id
_entity_poly.type
_entity_poly.pdbx_seq_one_letter_code
_entity_poly.pdbx_strand_id
1 'polypeptide(L)'
;MMKLTRIQDHAIQALTAGIVGAETFDRVFAGIRFDEIEGTMLYAFARNEDVASDIEDGYSPLIAALASRVLGKQIDVVVVMPKVLQ
;
A
#
# COMPACT_ATOMS: atom_id res chain seq x y z
N MET A 1 -14.17 0.06 -10.44
CA MET A 1 -13.60 -0.49 -9.19
C MET A 1 -13.02 -1.87 -9.48
N MET A 2 -11.79 -2.14 -9.04
CA MET A 2 -11.11 -3.43 -9.19
C MET A 2 -10.50 -3.85 -7.85
N LYS A 3 -10.92 -4.99 -7.30
CA LYS A 3 -10.25 -5.61 -6.15
C LYS A 3 -8.92 -6.21 -6.58
N LEU A 4 -7.88 -5.99 -5.78
CA LEU A 4 -6.60 -6.64 -5.95
C LEU A 4 -6.72 -8.11 -5.60
N THR A 5 -6.08 -8.96 -6.39
CA THR A 5 -5.85 -10.35 -5.98
C THR A 5 -4.80 -10.39 -4.87
N ARG A 6 -4.80 -11.46 -4.07
CA ARG A 6 -3.73 -11.70 -3.08
C ARG A 6 -2.33 -11.67 -3.69
N ILE A 7 -2.18 -12.13 -4.92
CA ILE A 7 -0.89 -12.13 -5.63
C ILE A 7 -0.45 -10.68 -5.90
N GLN A 8 -1.37 -9.81 -6.32
CA GLN A 8 -1.06 -8.40 -6.57
C GLN A 8 -0.74 -7.65 -5.28
N ASP A 9 -1.54 -7.83 -4.23
CA ASP A 9 -1.27 -7.27 -2.90
C ASP A 9 0.12 -7.68 -2.38
N HIS A 10 0.41 -8.99 -2.35
CA HIS A 10 1.71 -9.48 -1.90
C HIS A 10 2.88 -9.04 -2.79
N ALA A 11 2.67 -8.91 -4.11
CA ALA A 11 3.71 -8.41 -5.00
C ALA A 11 4.08 -6.96 -4.70
N ILE A 12 3.09 -6.11 -4.40
CA ILE A 12 3.34 -4.72 -3.97
C ILE A 12 4.07 -4.73 -2.63
N GLN A 13 3.61 -5.52 -1.65
CA GLN A 13 4.28 -5.66 -0.35
C GLN A 13 5.74 -6.10 -0.48
N ALA A 14 6.02 -7.12 -1.30
CA ALA A 14 7.38 -7.63 -1.51
C ALA A 14 8.31 -6.59 -2.15
N LEU A 15 7.82 -5.84 -3.14
CA LEU A 15 8.60 -4.76 -3.74
C LEU A 15 8.85 -3.62 -2.75
N THR A 16 7.84 -3.25 -1.96
CA THR A 16 8.00 -2.23 -0.91
C THR A 16 9.07 -2.67 0.08
N ALA A 17 9.01 -3.90 0.60
CA ALA A 17 10.01 -4.46 1.51
C ALA A 17 11.43 -4.45 0.91
N GLY A 18 11.56 -4.78 -0.38
CA GLY A 18 12.83 -4.74 -1.09
C GLY A 18 13.44 -3.35 -1.22
N ILE A 19 12.61 -2.29 -1.25
CA ILE A 19 13.07 -0.89 -1.36
C ILE A 19 13.32 -0.26 0.01
N VAL A 20 12.39 -0.43 0.97
CA VAL A 20 12.49 0.26 2.28
C VAL A 20 13.35 -0.50 3.29
N GLY A 21 13.68 -1.77 3.01
CA GLY A 21 14.42 -2.64 3.89
C GLY A 21 13.54 -3.31 4.96
N ALA A 22 14.05 -4.43 5.50
CA ALA A 22 13.28 -5.27 6.41
C ALA A 22 12.83 -4.56 7.70
N GLU A 23 13.70 -3.76 8.31
CA GLU A 23 13.39 -3.04 9.56
C GLU A 23 12.28 -2.00 9.36
N THR A 24 12.38 -1.17 8.32
CA THR A 24 11.35 -0.19 7.99
C THR A 24 10.04 -0.87 7.63
N PHE A 25 10.11 -1.96 6.85
CA PHE A 25 8.93 -2.71 6.46
C PHE A 25 8.21 -3.30 7.67
N ASP A 26 8.93 -3.94 8.58
CA ASP A 26 8.33 -4.51 9.80
C ASP A 26 7.73 -3.42 10.70
N ARG A 27 8.42 -2.29 10.88
CA ARG A 27 7.94 -1.21 11.74
C ARG A 27 6.69 -0.50 11.18
N VAL A 28 6.71 -0.18 9.89
CA VAL A 28 5.72 0.72 9.25
C VAL A 28 4.67 -0.06 8.46
N PHE A 29 5.06 -1.10 7.73
CA PHE A 29 4.18 -1.83 6.82
C PHE A 29 3.63 -3.13 7.41
N ALA A 30 3.94 -3.47 8.66
CA ALA A 30 3.39 -4.66 9.29
C ALA A 30 1.85 -4.67 9.24
N GLY A 31 1.30 -5.70 8.59
CA GLY A 31 -0.13 -5.89 8.44
C GLY A 31 -0.81 -4.97 7.42
N ILE A 32 -0.05 -4.23 6.60
CA ILE A 32 -0.59 -3.48 5.46
C ILE A 32 -1.35 -4.42 4.51
N ARG A 33 -2.42 -3.91 3.90
CA ARG A 33 -3.18 -4.62 2.87
C ARG A 33 -3.54 -3.67 1.75
N PHE A 34 -3.10 -3.94 0.53
CA PHE A 34 -3.54 -3.23 -0.67
C PHE A 34 -4.80 -3.92 -1.20
N ASP A 35 -5.94 -3.22 -1.21
CA ASP A 35 -7.25 -3.87 -1.36
C ASP A 35 -7.89 -3.62 -2.72
N GLU A 36 -8.04 -2.37 -3.12
CA GLU A 36 -8.80 -2.04 -4.32
C GLU A 36 -8.35 -0.78 -5.02
N ILE A 37 -8.76 -0.69 -6.29
CA ILE A 37 -8.53 0.48 -7.12
C ILE A 37 -9.85 1.04 -7.63
N GLU A 38 -9.99 2.35 -7.48
CA GLU A 38 -11.05 3.16 -8.06
C GLU A 38 -10.43 4.27 -8.90
N GLY A 39 -10.63 4.23 -10.22
CA GLY A 39 -9.91 5.11 -11.14
C GLY A 39 -8.39 4.86 -11.05
N THR A 40 -7.63 5.90 -10.67
CA THR A 40 -6.19 5.86 -10.42
C THR A 40 -5.84 5.88 -8.92
N MET A 41 -6.84 5.71 -8.04
CA MET A 41 -6.66 5.66 -6.60
C MET A 41 -6.49 4.22 -6.12
N LEU A 42 -5.47 3.94 -5.33
CA LEU A 42 -5.25 2.66 -4.63
C LEU A 42 -5.62 2.81 -3.15
N TYR A 43 -6.53 1.97 -2.67
CA TYR A 43 -6.88 1.89 -1.26
C TYR A 43 -5.99 0.87 -0.54
N ALA A 44 -5.38 1.31 0.56
CA ALA A 44 -4.57 0.50 1.44
C ALA A 44 -5.08 0.57 2.89
N PHE A 45 -4.87 -0.50 3.66
CA PHE A 45 -5.31 -0.59 5.04
C PHE A 45 -4.12 -0.80 5.97
N ALA A 46 -3.73 0.24 6.70
CA ALA A 46 -2.66 0.22 7.71
C ALA A 46 -3.16 -0.33 9.06
N ARG A 47 -2.25 -0.67 9.97
CA ARG A 47 -2.63 -1.29 11.25
C ARG A 47 -3.38 -0.35 12.20
N ASN A 48 -3.12 0.96 12.13
CA ASN A 48 -3.72 2.00 12.97
C ASN A 48 -3.57 3.37 12.29
N GLU A 49 -4.11 4.42 12.92
CA GLU A 49 -4.13 5.79 12.40
C GLU A 49 -2.73 6.40 12.27
N ASP A 50 -1.90 6.29 13.31
CA ASP A 50 -0.53 6.82 13.29
C ASP A 50 0.27 6.27 12.10
N VAL A 51 0.19 4.95 11.87
CA VAL A 51 0.86 4.31 10.73
C VAL A 51 0.22 4.67 9.41
N ALA A 52 -1.10 4.86 9.36
CA ALA A 52 -1.76 5.31 8.13
C ALA A 52 -1.20 6.67 7.70
N SER A 53 -1.08 7.62 8.65
CA SER A 53 -0.47 8.92 8.43
C SER A 53 1.00 8.81 7.99
N ASP A 54 1.81 7.99 8.68
CA ASP A 54 3.23 7.77 8.32
C ASP A 54 3.39 7.25 6.88
N ILE A 55 2.53 6.31 6.47
CA ILE A 55 2.53 5.75 5.11
C ILE A 55 2.07 6.80 4.11
N GLU A 56 1.00 7.53 4.42
CA GLU A 56 0.40 8.52 3.53
C GLU A 56 1.41 9.64 3.21
N ASP A 57 2.06 10.20 4.23
CA ASP A 57 3.02 11.29 4.10
C ASP A 57 4.38 10.83 3.55
N GLY A 58 4.86 9.66 4.00
CA GLY A 58 6.22 9.23 3.73
C GLY A 58 6.40 8.34 2.51
N TYR A 59 5.36 7.59 2.11
CA TYR A 59 5.52 6.46 1.20
C TYR A 59 4.49 6.37 0.07
N SER A 60 3.45 7.21 0.06
CA SER A 60 2.44 7.20 -1.02
C SER A 60 3.03 7.27 -2.43
N PRO A 61 4.00 8.16 -2.75
CA PRO A 61 4.58 8.21 -4.10
C PRO A 61 5.30 6.91 -4.48
N LEU A 62 6.01 6.30 -3.52
CA LEU A 62 6.69 5.01 -3.73
C LEU A 62 5.67 3.90 -4.01
N ILE A 63 4.64 3.81 -3.19
CA ILE A 63 3.60 2.78 -3.31
C ILE A 63 2.86 2.94 -4.64
N ALA A 64 2.50 4.17 -5.03
CA ALA A 64 1.85 4.44 -6.31
C ALA A 64 2.70 3.96 -7.50
N ALA A 65 4.01 4.23 -7.48
CA ALA A 65 4.93 3.77 -8.52
C ALA A 65 5.05 2.23 -8.56
N LEU A 66 5.18 1.59 -7.39
CA LEU A 66 5.28 0.13 -7.30
C LEU A 66 3.98 -0.57 -7.71
N ALA A 67 2.84 -0.08 -7.26
CA ALA A 67 1.53 -0.57 -7.65
C ALA A 67 1.30 -0.40 -9.16
N SER A 68 1.71 0.73 -9.73
CA SER A 68 1.61 0.96 -11.16
C SER A 68 2.38 -0.11 -11.96
N ARG A 69 3.60 -0.42 -11.49
CA ARG A 69 4.43 -1.47 -12.09
C ARG A 69 3.81 -2.86 -11.95
N VAL A 70 3.32 -3.23 -10.77
CA VAL A 70 2.74 -4.56 -10.52
C VAL A 70 1.48 -4.78 -11.35
N LEU A 71 0.68 -3.73 -11.52
CA LEU A 71 -0.65 -3.83 -12.11
C LEU A 71 -0.67 -3.49 -13.60
N GLY A 72 0.42 -2.97 -14.15
CA GLY A 72 0.49 -2.57 -15.55
C GLY A 72 -0.45 -1.42 -15.91
N LYS A 73 -0.81 -0.57 -14.93
CA LYS A 73 -1.72 0.56 -15.07
C LYS A 73 -1.29 1.71 -14.17
N GLN A 74 -1.60 2.95 -14.53
CA GLN A 74 -1.22 4.12 -13.75
C GLN A 74 -2.02 4.20 -12.44
N ILE A 75 -1.32 4.43 -11.33
CA ILE A 75 -1.83 4.76 -10.01
C ILE A 75 -1.23 6.10 -9.62
N ASP A 76 -2.09 7.07 -9.30
CA ASP A 76 -1.68 8.45 -9.00
C ASP A 76 -1.73 8.75 -7.50
N VAL A 77 -2.71 8.15 -6.81
CA VAL A 77 -3.01 8.45 -5.40
C VAL A 77 -3.11 7.15 -4.63
N VAL A 78 -2.55 7.14 -3.43
CA VAL A 78 -2.71 6.06 -2.45
C VAL A 78 -3.50 6.62 -1.28
N VAL A 79 -4.67 6.04 -1.04
CA VAL A 79 -5.51 6.38 0.11
C VAL A 79 -5.25 5.34 1.18
N VAL A 80 -4.66 5.76 2.31
CA VAL A 80 -4.29 4.85 3.40
C VAL A 80 -5.28 5.01 4.53
N MET A 81 -6.08 3.96 4.75
CA MET A 81 -7.07 3.94 5.82
C MET A 81 -6.52 3.15 7.02
N PRO A 82 -6.77 3.58 8.26
CA PRO A 82 -6.51 2.72 9.41
C PRO A 82 -7.47 1.52 9.39
N LYS A 83 -6.97 0.33 9.75
CA LYS A 83 -7.84 -0.79 10.09
C LYS A 83 -8.61 -0.42 11.34
N VAL A 84 -9.90 -0.14 11.18
CA VAL A 84 -10.82 -0.11 12.29
C VAL A 84 -11.02 -1.57 12.71
N LEU A 85 -10.50 -1.96 13.87
CA LEU A 85 -10.84 -3.23 14.49
C LEU A 85 -12.35 -3.18 14.79
N GLN A 86 -13.14 -3.87 13.99
CA GLN A 86 -14.51 -4.26 14.36
C GLN A 86 -14.47 -5.55 15.14
#